data_AF-A0AB39XBY8-F1
#
_entry.id   AF-A0AB39XBY8-F1
#
_cell.length_a   1.000
_cell.length_b   1.000
_cell.length_c   1.000
_cell.angle_alpha   90.00
_cell.angle_beta   90.00
_cell.angle_gamma   90.00
#
_symmetry.space_group_name_H-M   'P 1'
#
loop_
_entity.id
_entity.type
_entity.pdbx_description
1 polymer ?
#
loop_
_entity_poly.entity_id
_entity_poly.type
_entity_poly.pdbx_seq_one_letter_code
_entity_poly.pdbx_strand_id
1 'polypeptide(L)' 'MEEPALLLSLLPFLLTTLIFFFFAIPISRRKGKGVGFAAWCLIPFLTPFILFHLASLTDKGVLDRLAALEGKRE' A
#
# COMPACT_ATOMS: atom_id res chain seq x y z
N MET A 1 27.75 20.18 -17.88
CA MET A 1 27.18 20.30 -16.52
C MET A 1 25.66 20.19 -16.66
N GLU A 2 25.13 18.97 -16.80
CA GLU A 2 23.71 18.69 -17.12
C GLU A 2 22.96 17.94 -15.99
N GLU A 3 23.65 17.61 -14.90
CA GLU A 3 23.08 16.86 -13.76
C GLU A 3 21.83 17.47 -13.10
N PRO A 4 21.66 18.81 -12.95
CA PRO A 4 20.46 19.33 -12.30
C PRO A 4 19.19 19.09 -13.14
N ALA A 5 19.30 19.02 -14.47
CA ALA A 5 18.16 18.80 -15.35
C ALA A 5 17.59 17.38 -15.22
N LEU A 6 18.46 16.37 -15.07
CA LEU A 6 18.05 14.98 -14.85
C LEU A 6 17.35 14.81 -13.50
N LEU A 7 17.90 15.37 -12.42
CA LEU A 7 17.27 15.30 -11.09
C LEU A 7 15.91 15.99 -11.05
N LEU A 8 15.79 17.18 -11.68
CA LEU A 8 14.53 17.89 -11.79
C LEU A 8 13.48 17.11 -12.61
N SER A 9 13.92 16.36 -13.63
CA SER A 9 13.02 15.53 -14.43
C SER A 9 12.49 14.28 -13.69
N LEU A 10 13.25 13.76 -12.72
CA LEU A 10 12.87 12.61 -11.89
C LEU A 10 12.02 13.01 -10.67
N LEU A 11 11.96 14.30 -10.35
CA LEU A 11 11.25 14.84 -9.19
C LEU A 11 9.74 14.47 -9.19
N PRO A 12 8.98 14.60 -10.30
CA PRO A 12 7.57 14.22 -10.34
C PRO A 12 7.35 12.74 -10.05
N PHE A 13 8.26 11.90 -10.55
CA PHE A 13 8.23 10.47 -10.36
C PHE A 13 8.49 10.09 -8.90
N LEU A 14 9.52 10.65 -8.27
CA LEU A 14 9.80 10.46 -6.84
C LEU A 14 8.63 10.94 -5.95
N LEU A 15 8.08 12.13 -6.24
CA LEU A 15 6.93 12.67 -5.52
C LEU A 15 5.72 11.75 -5.60
N THR A 16 5.38 11.31 -6.81
CA THR A 16 4.22 10.44 -7.03
C THR A 16 4.38 9.11 -6.29
N THR A 17 5.59 8.54 -6.33
CA THR A 17 5.91 7.31 -5.62
C THR A 17 5.79 7.47 -4.10
N LEU A 18 6.29 8.58 -3.56
CA LEU A 18 6.17 8.90 -2.13
C LEU A 18 4.72 9.09 -1.71
N ILE A 19 3.93 9.82 -2.50
CA ILE A 19 2.49 10.02 -2.25
C ILE A 19 1.80 8.66 -2.16
N PHE A 20 1.98 7.78 -3.14
CA PHE A 20 1.38 6.44 -3.11
C PHE A 20 1.84 5.59 -1.94
N PHE A 21 3.12 5.68 -1.56
CA PHE A 21 3.62 5.00 -0.37
C PHE A 21 2.88 5.46 0.90
N PHE A 22 2.73 6.77 1.11
CA PHE A 22 2.00 7.30 2.27
C PHE A 22 0.52 6.90 2.28
N PHE A 23 -0.13 6.86 1.11
CA PHE A 23 -1.51 6.36 0.99
C PHE A 23 -1.64 4.85 1.21
N ALA A 24 -0.63 4.07 0.83
CA ALA A 24 -0.62 2.63 1.02
C ALA A 24 -0.50 2.22 2.50
N ILE A 25 0.15 3.02 3.35
CA ILE A 25 0.31 2.73 4.78
C ILE A 25 -1.02 2.51 5.51
N PRO A 26 -1.98 3.47 5.53
CA PRO A 26 -3.24 3.29 6.25
C PRO A 26 -4.08 2.16 5.65
N ILE A 27 -4.03 1.96 4.33
CA ILE A 27 -4.74 0.87 3.65
C ILE A 27 -4.15 -0.48 4.10
N SER A 28 -2.84 -0.64 4.03
CA SER A 28 -2.12 -1.85 4.47
C SER A 28 -2.46 -2.20 5.93
N ARG A 29 -2.44 -1.21 6.83
CA ARG A 29 -2.76 -1.41 8.26
C ARG A 29 -4.21 -1.88 8.47
N ARG A 30 -5.18 -1.34 7.73
CA ARG A 30 -6.59 -1.78 7.80
C ARG A 30 -6.79 -3.23 7.37
N LYS A 31 -5.98 -3.70 6.42
CA LYS A 31 -5.95 -5.10 5.96
C LYS A 31 -5.13 -6.02 6.86
N GLY A 32 -4.57 -5.52 7.98
CA GLY A 32 -3.71 -6.29 8.87
C GLY A 32 -2.32 -6.58 8.29
N LYS A 33 -1.92 -5.88 7.22
CA LYS A 33 -0.59 -5.98 6.60
C LYS A 33 0.33 -4.94 7.25
N GLY A 34 1.63 -5.28 7.36
CA GLY A 34 2.64 -4.40 7.94
C GLY A 34 3.04 -3.25 7.04
N VAL A 35 3.78 -2.27 7.59
CA VAL A 35 4.37 -1.16 6.81
C VAL A 35 5.35 -1.67 5.76
N GLY A 36 6.03 -2.79 6.01
CA GLY A 36 6.88 -3.46 5.03
C GLY A 36 6.15 -3.86 3.75
N PHE A 37 4.84 -4.14 3.81
CA PHE A 37 4.05 -4.39 2.60
C PHE A 37 3.79 -3.11 1.81
N ALA A 38 3.54 -1.99 2.50
CA ALA A 38 3.40 -0.68 1.85
C ALA A 38 4.71 -0.21 1.19
N ALA A 39 5.88 -0.61 1.72
CA ALA A 39 7.19 -0.26 1.15
C ALA A 39 7.38 -0.77 -0.29
N TRP A 40 6.64 -1.80 -0.72
CA TRP A 40 6.64 -2.25 -2.12
C TRP A 40 6.10 -1.19 -3.08
N CYS A 41 5.31 -0.22 -2.60
CA CYS A 41 4.88 0.94 -3.39
C CYS A 41 6.00 1.94 -3.68
N LEU A 42 7.18 1.80 -3.05
CA LEU A 42 8.38 2.60 -3.39
C LEU A 42 9.01 2.16 -4.71
N ILE A 43 8.62 1.00 -5.24
CA ILE A 43 9.01 0.53 -6.57
C ILE A 43 7.87 0.93 -7.53
N PRO A 44 8.05 1.97 -8.36
CA PRO A 44 6.93 2.62 -9.07
C PRO A 44 6.19 1.69 -10.03
N PHE A 45 6.92 0.76 -10.64
CA PHE A 45 6.37 -0.27 -11.51
C PHE A 45 5.45 -1.25 -10.76
N LEU A 46 5.72 -1.50 -9.47
CA LEU A 46 4.93 -2.41 -8.64
C LEU A 46 3.76 -1.71 -7.94
N THR A 47 3.84 -0.39 -7.74
CA THR A 47 2.81 0.41 -7.07
C THR A 47 1.37 0.09 -7.50
N PRO A 48 0.99 0.07 -8.80
CA PRO A 48 -0.38 -0.23 -9.19
C PRO A 48 -0.82 -1.65 -8.80
N PHE A 49 0.06 -2.65 -8.93
CA PHE A 49 -0.24 -4.04 -8.57
C PHE A 49 -0.41 -4.20 -7.06
N ILE A 50 0.43 -3.55 -6.26
CA ILE A 50 0.36 -3.59 -4.80
C ILE A 50 -0.90 -2.89 -4.29
N LEU A 51 -1.22 -1.71 -4.83
CA LEU A 51 -2.44 -0.99 -4.48
C LEU A 51 -3.70 -1.76 -4.88
N PHE A 52 -3.72 -2.35 -6.07
CA PHE A 52 -4.82 -3.21 -6.51
C PHE A 52 -4.98 -4.43 -5.58
N HIS A 53 -3.88 -5.10 -5.24
CA HIS A 53 -3.90 -6.20 -4.30
C HIS A 53 -4.43 -5.78 -2.93
N LEU A 54 -3.94 -4.67 -2.37
CA LEU A 54 -4.43 -4.13 -1.10
C LEU A 54 -5.93 -3.79 -1.14
N ALA A 55 -6.40 -3.21 -2.24
CA ALA A 55 -7.81 -2.91 -2.44
C ALA A 55 -8.67 -4.18 -2.53
N SER A 56 -8.15 -5.26 -3.11
CA SER A 56 -8.86 -6.54 -3.25
C SER A 56 -8.99 -7.32 -1.94
N LEU A 57 -8.13 -7.08 -0.96
CA LEU A 57 -8.18 -7.78 0.33
C LEU A 57 -9.35 -7.29 1.18
N THR A 58 -9.97 -8.20 1.93
CA THR A 58 -10.99 -7.84 2.93
C THR A 58 -10.34 -7.16 4.14
N ASP A 59 -11.05 -6.20 4.75
CA ASP A 59 -10.60 -5.56 5.99
C ASP A 59 -10.49 -6.58 7.12
N LYS A 60 -9.40 -6.51 7.91
CA LYS A 60 -9.16 -7.46 9.01
C LYS A 60 -10.31 -7.47 10.02
N GLY A 61 -10.87 -6.30 10.32
CA GLY A 61 -12.01 -6.19 11.24
C GLY A 61 -13.28 -6.91 10.77
N VAL A 62 -13.47 -7.12 9.46
CA VAL A 62 -14.58 -7.92 8.93
C VAL A 62 -14.29 -9.41 9.15
N LEU A 63 -13.06 -9.85 8.89
CA LEU A 63 -12.64 -11.24 9.12
C LEU A 63 -12.71 -11.61 10.61
N ASP A 64 -12.26 -10.73 11.49
CA ASP A 64 -12.31 -10.94 12.94
C ASP A 64 -13.77 -11.07 13.44
N ARG A 65 -14.70 -10.28 12.88
CA ARG A 65 -16.15 -10.39 13.19
C ARG A 65 -16.75 -11.70 12.69
N LEU A 66 -16.40 -12.13 11.49
CA LEU A 66 -16.87 -13.40 10.92
C LEU A 66 -16.37 -14.59 11.75
N ALA A 67 -15.09 -14.61 12.10
CA ALA A 67 -14.51 -15.63 12.96
C ALA A 67 -15.18 -15.69 14.34
N ALA A 68 -15.50 -14.53 14.94
CA ALA A 68 -16.22 -14.45 16.21
C ALA A 68 -17.69 -14.90 16.13
N LEU A 69 -18.31 -14.89 14.94
CA LEU A 69 -19.66 -15.41 14.73
C LEU A 69 -19.65 -16.93 14.49
N GLU A 70 -18.67 -17.43 13.74
CA GLU A 70 -18.49 -18.87 13.53
C GLU A 70 -18.17 -19.60 14.83
N GLY A 71 -17.28 -19.05 15.67
CA GLY A 71 -16.94 -19.64 16.98
C GLY A 71 -18.07 -19.63 18.02
N LYS A 72 -19.20 -18.96 17.75
CA LYS A 72 -20.41 -18.99 18.59
C LYS A 72 -21.46 -20.00 18.10
N ARG A 73 -21.19 -20.65 16.96
CA ARG A 73 -22.13 -21.57 16.31
C ARG A 73 -21.89 -23.03 16.72
N GLU A 74 -20.75 -23.31 17.34
CA GLU A 74 -20.46 -24.54 18.11
C GLU A 74 -20.84 -24.36 19.58
#